data_AF-A0A4S9LXP9-F1
#
_entry.id   AF-A0A4S9LXP9-F1
#
_cell.length_a   1.000
_cell.length_b   1.000
_cell.length_c   1.000
_cell.angle_alpha   90.00
_cell.angle_beta   90.00
_cell.angle_gamma   90.00
#
_symmetry.space_group_name_H-M   'P 1'
#
loop_
_entity.id
_entity.type
_entity.pdbx_description
1 polymer ?
#
loop_
_entity_poly.entity_id
_entity_poly.type
_entity_poly.pdbx_seq_one_letter_code
_entity_poly.pdbx_strand_id
1 'polypeptide(L)'
;MGGPNLEVFKFGMYIMFPIGWMYYFGTNLDERFSVPDFWPKENETHHIPFEKDEIQSELVRLRARRLAARQRRFELEGNDSPVDQHVDAQPSAILQTLKNSESSSFQHDHQPEQPANNSQSQGWFSWLK
;
A
#
# COMPACT_ATOMS: atom_id res chain seq x y z
N MET A 1 48.12 -1.95 35.97
CA MET A 1 46.68 -2.18 36.25
C MET A 1 46.25 -1.12 37.24
N GLY A 2 45.48 -0.13 36.80
CA GLY A 2 44.99 0.94 37.68
C GLY A 2 44.09 0.32 38.74
N GLY A 3 44.41 0.57 40.02
CA GLY A 3 43.75 -0.08 41.17
C GLY A 3 42.26 0.22 41.29
N PRO A 4 41.63 -0.12 42.44
CA PRO A 4 40.17 -0.13 42.63
C PRO A 4 39.45 1.19 42.27
N ASN A 5 40.15 2.33 42.34
CA ASN A 5 39.62 3.63 41.93
C ASN A 5 39.24 3.70 40.44
N LEU A 6 39.96 2.98 39.57
CA LEU A 6 39.67 2.96 38.13
C LEU A 6 38.44 2.11 37.81
N GLU A 7 38.20 1.07 38.61
CA GLU A 7 37.00 0.24 38.50
C GLU A 7 35.77 1.04 38.91
N VAL A 8 35.81 1.75 40.04
CA VAL A 8 34.70 2.62 40.48
C VAL A 8 34.36 3.69 39.44
N PHE A 9 35.37 4.29 38.80
CA PHE A 9 35.13 5.23 37.70
C PHE A 9 34.43 4.58 36.51
N LYS A 10 34.88 3.39 36.08
CA LYS A 10 34.22 2.62 35.01
C LYS A 10 32.78 2.26 35.37
N PHE A 11 32.54 1.79 36.59
CA PHE A 11 31.19 1.47 37.07
C PHE A 11 30.29 2.71 37.09
N GLY A 12 30.80 3.85 37.57
CA GLY A 12 30.08 5.13 37.53
C GLY A 12 29.74 5.55 36.10
N MET A 13 30.67 5.41 35.15
CA MET A 13 30.46 5.70 33.73
C MET A 13 29.40 4.78 33.12
N TYR A 14 29.45 3.47 33.40
CA TYR A 14 28.48 2.51 32.91
C TYR A 14 27.07 2.69 33.46
N ILE A 15 26.91 3.30 34.64
CA ILE A 15 25.60 3.62 35.22
C ILE A 15 25.12 5.00 34.74
N MET A 16 25.99 6.01 34.73
CA MET A 16 25.65 7.37 34.31
C MET A 16 25.36 7.49 32.82
N PHE A 17 26.09 6.74 31.98
CA PHE A 17 25.90 6.78 30.53
C PHE A 17 24.48 6.38 30.09
N PRO A 18 23.93 5.21 30.46
CA PRO A 18 22.57 4.85 30.07
C PRO A 18 21.51 5.73 30.72
N ILE A 19 21.69 6.15 31.98
CA ILE A 19 20.74 7.04 32.67
C ILE A 19 20.72 8.42 32.01
N GLY A 20 21.88 9.00 31.70
CA GLY A 20 21.99 10.30 31.03
C GLY A 20 21.47 10.25 29.60
N TRP A 21 21.77 9.19 28.86
CA TRP A 21 21.24 8.97 27.52
C TRP A 21 19.71 8.86 27.53
N MET A 22 19.17 8.09 28.48
CA MET A 22 17.72 7.96 28.66
C MET A 22 17.07 9.24 29.16
N TYR A 23 17.74 10.06 29.96
CA TYR A 23 17.21 11.36 30.37
C TYR A 23 17.16 12.35 29.19
N TYR A 24 18.23 12.39 28.38
CA TYR A 24 18.33 13.29 27.24
C TYR A 24 17.37 12.93 26.09
N PHE A 25 17.26 11.63 25.76
CA PHE A 25 16.38 11.17 24.67
C PHE A 25 15.01 10.67 25.14
N GLY A 26 14.87 10.24 26.40
CA GLY A 26 13.61 9.71 26.94
C GLY A 26 12.67 10.79 27.47
N THR A 27 13.16 12.00 27.73
CA THR A 27 12.31 13.17 27.96
C THR A 27 12.17 13.96 26.66
N ASN A 28 10.95 14.36 26.29
CA ASN A 28 10.64 14.99 25.00
C ASN A 28 10.81 14.10 23.75
N LEU A 29 10.40 12.83 23.83
CA LEU A 29 10.22 11.99 22.64
C LEU A 29 9.13 12.54 21.72
N ASP A 30 8.02 13.00 22.30
CA ASP A 30 6.83 13.42 21.57
C ASP A 30 7.13 14.58 20.61
N GLU A 31 7.75 15.67 21.10
CA GLU A 31 8.09 16.83 20.25
C GLU A 31 9.20 16.54 19.22
N ARG A 32 10.13 15.63 19.55
CA ARG A 32 11.26 15.30 18.66
C ARG A 32 10.93 14.29 17.57
N PHE A 33 9.95 13.42 17.82
CA PHE A 33 9.54 12.35 16.90
C PHE A 33 8.11 12.53 16.36
N SER A 34 7.35 13.53 16.81
CA SER A 34 6.08 13.89 16.18
C SER A 34 6.36 14.46 14.79
N VAL A 35 5.71 13.88 13.79
CA VAL A 35 5.69 14.45 12.45
C VAL A 35 4.50 15.42 12.40
N PRO A 36 4.72 16.74 12.35
CA PRO A 36 3.64 17.68 12.13
C PRO A 36 3.03 17.40 10.76
N ASP A 37 1.69 17.44 10.67
CA ASP A 37 0.95 17.14 9.43
C ASP A 37 1.17 15.71 8.89
N PHE A 38 1.31 14.72 9.79
CA PHE A 38 1.43 13.31 9.38
C PHE A 38 0.28 12.83 8.48
N TRP A 39 -0.94 13.32 8.72
CA TRP A 39 -2.09 13.00 7.89
C TRP A 39 -2.26 14.05 6.79
N PRO A 40 -2.47 13.64 5.53
CA PRO A 40 -2.83 14.56 4.45
C PRO A 40 -4.02 15.40 4.90
N LYS A 41 -3.90 16.71 4.75
CA LYS A 41 -4.96 17.62 5.16
C LYS A 41 -6.19 17.38 4.29
N GLU A 42 -7.38 17.60 4.85
CA GLU A 42 -8.64 17.33 4.14
C GLU A 42 -8.72 18.09 2.80
N ASN A 43 -8.15 19.30 2.73
CA ASN A 43 -8.05 20.11 1.52
C ASN A 43 -7.08 19.56 0.45
N GLU A 44 -6.17 18.64 0.79
CA GLU A 44 -5.28 17.96 -0.15
C GLU A 44 -5.92 16.69 -0.72
N THR A 45 -7.02 16.24 -0.10
CA THR A 45 -7.79 15.10 -0.61
C THR A 45 -8.77 15.59 -1.67
N HIS A 46 -8.83 14.89 -2.80
CA HIS A 46 -9.86 15.15 -3.80
C HIS A 46 -11.25 14.88 -3.19
N HIS A 47 -11.98 15.95 -2.91
CA HIS A 47 -13.39 15.84 -2.55
C HIS A 47 -14.20 15.37 -3.76
N ILE A 48 -14.96 14.30 -3.58
CA ILE A 48 -15.91 13.83 -4.59
C ILE A 48 -17.07 14.82 -4.60
N PRO A 49 -17.50 15.35 -5.76
CA PRO A 49 -18.66 16.22 -5.84
C PRO A 49 -19.91 15.47 -5.38
N PHE A 50 -20.63 16.01 -4.41
CA PHE A 50 -21.85 15.39 -3.87
C PHE A 50 -23.13 15.91 -4.54
N GLU A 51 -23.07 17.09 -5.14
CA GLU A 51 -24.21 17.74 -5.81
C GLU A 51 -24.38 17.25 -7.26
N LYS A 52 -25.64 17.05 -7.67
CA LYS A 52 -25.97 16.48 -8.99
C LYS A 52 -25.45 17.31 -10.17
N ASP A 53 -25.46 18.63 -10.03
CA ASP A 53 -25.02 19.54 -11.10
C ASP A 53 -23.49 19.53 -11.24
N GLU A 54 -22.79 19.48 -10.11
CA GLU A 54 -21.32 19.39 -10.06
C GLU A 54 -20.85 18.05 -10.65
N ILE A 55 -21.50 16.94 -10.29
CA ILE A 55 -21.24 15.61 -10.86
C ILE A 55 -21.39 15.62 -12.39
N GLN A 56 -22.44 16.26 -12.92
CA GLN A 56 -22.64 16.35 -14.37
C GLN A 56 -21.52 17.14 -15.05
N SER A 57 -21.08 18.25 -14.44
CA SER A 57 -20.01 19.09 -14.97
C SER A 57 -18.66 18.35 -15.01
N GLU A 58 -18.33 17.61 -13.94
CA GLU A 58 -17.14 16.76 -13.86
C GLU A 58 -17.24 15.57 -14.84
N LEU A 59 -18.41 14.97 -15.01
CA LEU A 59 -18.63 13.92 -16.01
C LEU A 59 -18.39 14.42 -17.44
N VAL A 60 -18.85 15.62 -17.78
CA VAL A 60 -18.61 16.23 -19.09
C VAL A 60 -17.11 16.48 -19.29
N ARG A 61 -16.42 17.04 -18.29
CA ARG A 61 -14.97 17.24 -18.30
C ARG A 61 -14.21 15.92 -18.50
N LEU A 62 -14.60 14.86 -17.79
CA LEU A 62 -13.97 13.54 -17.90
C LEU A 62 -14.23 12.90 -19.28
N ARG A 63 -15.44 13.02 -19.84
CA ARG A 63 -15.74 12.54 -21.20
C ARG A 63 -14.90 13.26 -22.24
N ALA A 64 -14.80 14.59 -22.16
CA ALA A 64 -13.97 15.38 -23.06
C ALA A 64 -12.50 14.96 -22.98
N ARG A 65 -11.96 14.76 -21.78
CA ARG A 65 -10.58 14.26 -21.59
C ARG A 65 -10.37 12.87 -22.20
N ARG A 66 -11.34 11.96 -22.08
CA ARG A 66 -11.28 10.62 -22.70
C ARG A 66 -11.30 10.70 -24.23
N LEU A 67 -12.19 11.51 -24.80
CA LEU A 67 -12.27 11.73 -26.25
C LEU A 67 -10.97 12.31 -26.80
N ALA A 68 -10.42 13.35 -26.15
CA ALA A 68 -9.16 13.95 -26.55
C ALA A 68 -7.96 12.98 -26.45
N ALA A 69 -7.88 12.19 -25.37
CA ALA A 69 -6.84 11.17 -25.23
C ALA A 69 -6.96 10.09 -26.31
N ARG A 70 -8.18 9.73 -26.71
CA ARG A 70 -8.45 8.78 -27.78
C ARG A 70 -8.06 9.34 -29.14
N GLN A 71 -8.40 10.60 -29.43
CA GLN A 71 -8.00 11.31 -30.64
C GLN A 71 -6.48 11.36 -30.77
N ARG A 72 -5.76 11.74 -29.70
CA ARG A 72 -4.28 11.72 -29.69
C ARG A 72 -3.70 10.35 -29.99
N ARG A 73 -4.33 9.27 -29.50
CA ARG A 73 -3.90 7.90 -29.84
C ARG A 73 -4.14 7.59 -31.32
N PHE A 74 -5.27 7.97 -31.88
CA PHE A 74 -5.55 7.81 -33.31
C PHE A 74 -4.58 8.60 -34.20
N GLU A 75 -4.27 9.84 -33.83
CA GLU A 75 -3.28 10.68 -34.54
C GLU A 75 -1.88 10.05 -34.54
N LEU A 76 -1.48 9.44 -33.41
CA LEU A 76 -0.20 8.74 -33.29
C LEU A 76 -0.18 7.40 -34.03
N GLU A 77 -1.32 6.72 -34.13
CA GLU A 77 -1.46 5.41 -34.78
C GLU A 77 -1.74 5.51 -36.29
N GLY A 78 -1.92 6.72 -36.83
CA GLY A 78 -1.93 6.99 -38.26
C GLY A 78 -3.03 6.27 -39.05
N ASN A 79 -4.14 5.91 -38.40
CA ASN A 79 -5.19 5.11 -39.01
C ASN A 79 -6.43 5.96 -39.35
N ASP A 80 -6.47 6.48 -40.59
CA ASP A 80 -7.61 7.19 -41.19
C ASP A 80 -8.74 6.22 -41.54
N SER A 81 -9.43 5.67 -40.55
CA SER A 81 -10.71 4.97 -40.77
C SER A 81 -11.84 5.68 -40.02
N PRO A 82 -12.87 6.18 -40.72
CA PRO A 82 -14.02 6.81 -40.10
C PRO A 82 -14.81 5.73 -39.37
N VAL A 83 -14.75 5.71 -38.04
CA VAL A 83 -15.51 4.77 -37.23
C VAL A 83 -16.90 5.36 -36.99
N ASP A 84 -17.87 4.86 -37.76
CA ASP A 84 -19.29 5.07 -37.52
C ASP A 84 -19.67 4.70 -36.09
N GLN A 85 -20.56 5.52 -35.54
CA GLN A 85 -21.00 5.53 -34.15
C GLN A 85 -22.00 4.39 -33.87
N HIS A 86 -21.62 3.13 -34.08
CA HIS A 86 -22.37 2.00 -33.55
C HIS A 86 -21.85 1.68 -32.14
N VAL A 87 -22.48 2.32 -31.14
CA VAL A 87 -22.33 1.97 -29.73
C VAL A 87 -23.14 0.70 -29.48
N ASP A 88 -22.63 -0.44 -29.94
CA ASP A 88 -23.11 -1.71 -29.45
C ASP A 88 -22.65 -1.81 -28.00
N ALA A 89 -23.61 -1.83 -27.08
CA ALA A 89 -23.39 -1.98 -25.64
C ALA A 89 -22.85 -3.38 -25.33
N GLN A 90 -21.62 -3.65 -25.75
CA GLN A 90 -20.92 -4.87 -25.37
C GLN A 90 -20.56 -4.75 -23.89
N PRO A 91 -21.05 -5.67 -23.03
CA PRO A 91 -20.76 -5.61 -21.61
C PRO A 91 -19.25 -5.73 -21.43
N SER A 92 -18.66 -4.77 -20.71
CA SER A 92 -17.22 -4.71 -20.44
C SER A 92 -16.69 -6.09 -20.04
N ALA A 93 -15.53 -6.49 -20.57
CA ALA A 93 -14.91 -7.79 -20.30
C ALA A 93 -14.85 -8.12 -18.79
N ILE A 94 -14.71 -7.10 -17.94
CA ILE A 94 -14.73 -7.20 -16.47
C ILE A 94 -16.06 -7.78 -15.93
N LEU A 95 -17.19 -7.36 -16.48
CA LEU A 95 -18.50 -7.90 -16.07
C LEU A 95 -18.66 -9.37 -16.48
N GLN A 96 -18.04 -9.76 -17.60
CA GLN A 96 -18.05 -11.15 -18.06
C GLN A 96 -17.16 -12.02 -17.17
N THR A 97 -15.98 -11.53 -16.78
CA THR A 97 -15.09 -12.26 -15.87
C THR A 97 -15.70 -12.43 -14.48
N LEU A 98 -16.37 -11.40 -13.95
CA LEU A 98 -17.04 -11.48 -12.65
C LEU A 98 -18.17 -12.51 -12.67
N LYS A 99 -18.99 -12.52 -13.72
CA LYS A 99 -20.08 -13.48 -13.88
C LYS A 99 -19.60 -14.93 -14.00
N ASN A 100 -18.47 -15.15 -14.67
CA ASN A 100 -17.88 -16.49 -14.79
C ASN A 100 -17.25 -16.98 -13.48
N SER A 101 -16.77 -16.07 -12.62
CA SER A 101 -16.19 -16.44 -11.32
C SER A 101 -17.24 -16.84 -10.27
N GLU A 102 -18.47 -16.33 -10.35
CA GLU A 102 -19.56 -16.78 -9.47
C GLU A 102 -20.02 -18.21 -9.77
N SER A 103 -19.89 -18.67 -11.02
CA SER A 103 -20.32 -20.01 -11.41
C SER A 103 -19.36 -21.14 -11.02
N SER A 104 -18.14 -20.84 -10.55
CA SER A 104 -17.10 -21.84 -10.25
C SER A 104 -16.96 -22.20 -8.77
N SER A 105 -17.83 -21.73 -7.88
CA SER A 105 -17.69 -21.93 -6.42
C SER A 105 -18.44 -23.16 -5.83
N PHE A 106 -18.82 -24.16 -6.62
CA PHE A 106 -19.53 -25.35 -6.12
C PHE A 106 -18.84 -26.67 -6.52
N GLN A 107 -17.62 -26.89 -6.04
CA GLN A 107 -17.04 -28.24 -5.96
C GLN A 107 -16.11 -28.28 -4.74
N HIS A 108 -16.62 -28.82 -3.63
CA HIS A 108 -15.86 -29.11 -2.42
C HIS A 108 -15.36 -30.55 -2.54
N ASP A 109 -14.14 -30.75 -3.05
CA ASP A 109 -13.52 -32.07 -3.05
C ASP A 109 -12.93 -32.36 -1.66
N HIS A 110 -13.53 -33.33 -0.97
CA HIS A 110 -13.01 -33.93 0.24
C HIS A 110 -11.84 -34.87 -0.12
N GLN A 111 -10.64 -34.56 0.37
CA GLN A 111 -9.49 -35.46 0.31
C GLN A 111 -9.12 -35.90 1.74
N PRO A 112 -9.10 -37.20 2.06
CA PRO A 112 -8.80 -37.65 3.41
C PRO A 112 -7.29 -37.59 3.69
N GLU A 113 -6.96 -37.00 4.84
CA GLU A 113 -5.60 -36.82 5.34
C GLU A 113 -4.91 -38.15 5.70
N GLN A 114 -3.64 -38.29 5.30
CA GLN A 114 -2.71 -39.28 5.82
C GLN A 114 -1.77 -38.61 6.82
N PRO A 115 -1.41 -39.28 7.93
CA PRO A 115 -0.79 -38.64 9.08
C PRO A 115 0.65 -38.18 8.84
N ALA A 116 0.92 -36.98 9.36
CA ALA A 116 2.20 -36.27 9.32
C ALA A 116 3.37 -37.09 9.87
N ASN A 117 4.34 -37.37 9.00
CA ASN A 117 5.67 -37.80 9.39
C ASN A 117 6.47 -36.56 9.85
N ASN A 118 6.97 -36.65 11.09
CA ASN A 118 7.67 -35.61 11.83
C ASN A 118 9.00 -35.27 11.13
N SER A 119 9.01 -34.23 10.31
CA SER A 119 10.26 -33.62 9.83
C SER A 119 10.60 -32.44 10.72
N GLN A 120 11.63 -32.68 11.51
CA GLN A 120 12.24 -31.78 12.47
C GLN A 120 12.51 -30.42 11.83
N SER A 121 11.88 -29.40 12.42
CA SER A 121 11.95 -28.00 12.05
C SER A 121 13.40 -27.51 12.01
N GLN A 122 13.97 -27.39 10.81
CA GLN A 122 15.13 -26.54 10.57
C GLN A 122 14.63 -25.15 10.19
N GLY A 123 14.12 -24.45 11.20
CA GLY A 123 13.75 -23.05 11.11
C GLY A 123 14.99 -22.16 11.28
N TRP A 124 15.01 -21.05 10.54
CA TRP A 124 15.76 -19.79 10.68
C TRP A 124 17.28 -19.78 10.93
N PHE A 125 17.92 -20.87 11.34
CA PHE A 125 19.36 -20.94 11.62
C PHE A 125 20.23 -21.39 10.43
N SER A 126 19.65 -21.72 9.27
CA SER A 126 20.45 -22.21 8.12
C SER A 126 21.18 -21.11 7.33
N TRP A 127 20.95 -19.82 7.61
CA TRP A 127 21.61 -18.71 6.91
C TRP A 127 22.89 -18.23 7.60
N LEU A 128 23.19 -18.74 8.80
CA LEU A 128 24.34 -18.33 9.61
C LEU A 128 25.53 -19.31 9.55
N LYS A 129 25.57 -20.19 8.55
CA LYS A 129 26.66 -21.16 8.34
C LYS A 129 27.25 -21.04 6.96
#